data_AF-A0A4P2QJ43-F1
#
_entry.id   AF-A0A4P2QJ43-F1
#
_cell.length_a   1.000
_cell.length_b   1.000
_cell.length_c   1.000
_cell.angle_alpha   90.00
_cell.angle_beta   90.00
_cell.angle_gamma   90.00
#
_symmetry.space_group_name_H-M   'P 1'
#
loop_
_entity.id
_entity.type
_entity.pdbx_description
1 polymer ?
#
loop_
_entity_poly.entity_id
_entity_poly.type
_entity_poly.pdbx_seq_one_letter_code
_entity_poly.pdbx_strand_id
1 'polypeptide(L)'
;MKIRNRALSALPLVLTLAAACGDGEGGDTTGAGGMGGEGAGGAAGGDAVTSFEVTLENVTPARAYRVAGVFNTAVGESMPGPLFPEKSFEFRVGALPGDRLSFTTMFGQSNDLFYAPDGAGIALYDASGKPVSGDVTDQVLLWDAGTEANEEPGAGPNQAPRQSAPNTGAPDPDNTVRLVQDDYTYPAVEEVIQVTVTPEPGNEFTIRITNMSEVGTLMPEGGEPAAVPLSPGLFVVHTMDDPLFTVGQAYPDNGLEAQAEDGNPMMLHEGATPRAGLTSPAAPGVAVVHGSGAPLFESGEADRGKGLEMLAEDGNPSALAEALEAEVGGESGISSVLVYNTPVGASMPGPLLPGATFSFTVTARPGERLSFASMLGQSNDLFFAPSEQGIALFDASGEPVSGDVSDQVTIWDAGTEANQWPGVGPDQAPRQAGPQMGADDPTDQVRPVDDGYLYPASNQMLKVTITPAR
;
A
#
# COMPACT_ATOMS: atom_id res chain seq x y z
N MET A 1 -1.40 45.86 -7.09
CA MET A 1 -1.57 46.10 -5.64
C MET A 1 -3.05 46.07 -5.29
N LYS A 2 -3.57 44.91 -4.86
CA LYS A 2 -4.59 44.77 -3.80
C LYS A 2 -4.84 43.28 -3.56
N ILE A 3 -4.31 42.85 -2.43
CA ILE A 3 -4.46 41.58 -1.74
C ILE A 3 -5.94 41.37 -1.38
N ARG A 4 -6.43 40.13 -1.46
CA ARG A 4 -7.60 39.69 -0.69
C ARG A 4 -7.33 38.32 -0.06
N ASN A 5 -7.00 38.38 1.23
CA ASN A 5 -7.15 37.30 2.19
C ASN A 5 -8.59 36.76 2.18
N ARG A 6 -8.73 35.43 2.29
CA ARG A 6 -9.87 34.80 2.98
C ARG A 6 -9.35 33.67 3.85
N ALA A 7 -9.32 33.94 5.15
CA ALA A 7 -9.45 32.94 6.19
C ALA A 7 -10.94 32.70 6.46
N LEU A 8 -11.31 31.47 6.81
CA LEU A 8 -12.45 31.01 7.64
C LEU A 8 -12.46 29.47 7.48
N SER A 9 -12.75 28.63 8.45
CA SER A 9 -12.99 28.74 9.89
C SER A 9 -13.10 27.29 10.38
N ALA A 10 -12.35 26.92 11.40
CA ALA A 10 -12.67 25.75 12.21
C ALA A 10 -13.95 26.02 13.00
N LEU A 11 -14.76 24.97 13.20
CA LEU A 11 -15.77 24.93 14.26
C LEU A 11 -15.79 23.51 14.86
N PRO A 12 -15.62 23.37 16.18
CA PRO A 12 -15.91 22.15 16.91
C PRO A 12 -17.31 22.22 17.58
N LEU A 13 -17.70 21.08 18.18
CA LEU A 13 -18.51 20.92 19.40
C LEU A 13 -19.85 20.19 19.22
N VAL A 14 -19.96 19.02 19.87
CA VAL A 14 -21.16 18.63 20.65
C VAL A 14 -20.71 18.01 21.97
N LEU A 15 -21.06 18.69 23.07
CA LEU A 15 -21.10 18.29 24.48
C LEU A 15 -22.54 17.75 24.73
N THR A 16 -22.91 16.83 25.63
CA THR A 16 -22.68 16.73 27.09
C THR A 16 -23.51 15.54 27.61
N LEU A 17 -23.10 14.89 28.71
CA LEU A 17 -23.99 14.72 29.87
C LEU A 17 -23.18 14.53 31.16
N ALA A 18 -23.48 15.36 32.15
CA ALA A 18 -22.93 15.32 33.50
C ALA A 18 -23.93 14.69 34.49
N ALA A 19 -23.42 14.12 35.58
CA ALA A 19 -24.16 13.84 36.80
C ALA A 19 -23.36 14.38 38.00
N ALA A 20 -24.09 14.75 39.05
CA ALA A 20 -23.76 15.82 39.98
C ALA A 20 -23.06 15.39 41.28
N CYS A 21 -22.39 16.39 41.87
CA CYS A 21 -22.13 16.75 43.27
C CYS A 21 -22.40 15.76 44.42
N GLY A 22 -21.44 15.79 45.36
CA GLY A 22 -21.67 15.60 46.79
C GLY A 22 -20.53 16.24 47.60
N ASP A 23 -20.84 17.37 48.25
CA ASP A 23 -19.97 18.14 49.15
C ASP A 23 -19.61 17.39 50.45
N GLY A 24 -18.52 17.80 51.10
CA GLY A 24 -18.19 17.41 52.47
C GLY A 24 -16.94 18.08 53.02
N GLU A 25 -17.14 19.16 53.76
CA GLU A 25 -16.15 20.04 54.41
C GLU A 25 -15.27 19.37 55.47
N GLY A 26 -14.08 19.97 55.68
CA GLY A 26 -13.67 20.44 57.01
C GLY A 26 -12.66 19.59 57.79
N GLY A 27 -11.58 20.23 58.27
CA GLY A 27 -10.84 19.74 59.43
C GLY A 27 -9.34 19.98 59.42
N ASP A 28 -8.94 21.20 59.80
CA ASP A 28 -7.62 21.52 60.36
C ASP A 28 -7.29 20.61 61.57
N THR A 29 -6.03 20.18 61.72
CA THR A 29 -5.25 20.36 62.96
C THR A 29 -3.86 19.71 62.87
N THR A 30 -2.97 20.38 63.59
CA THR A 30 -1.55 20.14 63.84
C THR A 30 -1.26 18.92 64.72
N GLY A 31 -0.06 18.34 64.58
CA GLY A 31 0.47 17.36 65.53
C GLY A 31 1.90 16.93 65.21
N ALA A 32 2.85 17.37 66.03
CA ALA A 32 4.27 17.03 65.95
C ALA A 32 4.63 15.84 66.87
N GLY A 33 5.73 15.16 66.54
CA GLY A 33 6.45 14.17 67.37
C GLY A 33 6.34 12.75 66.80
N GLY A 34 7.37 11.92 66.67
CA GLY A 34 8.75 11.94 67.13
C GLY A 34 9.18 10.50 67.44
N MET A 35 10.32 10.08 66.87
CA MET A 35 11.19 8.95 67.23
C MET A 35 10.77 7.48 66.94
N GLY A 36 11.56 6.84 66.06
CA GLY A 36 12.43 5.72 66.47
C GLY A 36 12.06 4.30 66.01
N GLY A 37 13.01 3.63 65.31
CA GLY A 37 13.20 2.18 65.38
C GLY A 37 13.18 1.41 64.05
N GLU A 38 14.38 1.07 63.56
CA GLU A 38 14.83 -0.22 62.96
C GLU A 38 13.80 -1.04 62.15
N GLY A 39 13.96 -1.30 60.84
CA GLY A 39 15.13 -1.85 60.17
C GLY A 39 14.91 -3.34 59.87
N ALA A 40 14.57 -3.69 58.62
CA ALA A 40 15.00 -4.88 57.87
C ALA A 40 14.03 -5.23 56.71
N GLY A 41 14.59 -5.53 55.53
CA GLY A 41 13.95 -6.49 54.61
C GLY A 41 13.75 -6.07 53.16
N GLY A 42 14.85 -5.81 52.45
CA GLY A 42 15.07 -5.92 51.00
C GLY A 42 13.88 -6.05 50.03
N ALA A 43 13.77 -5.07 49.13
CA ALA A 43 13.36 -5.31 47.75
C ALA A 43 14.58 -5.01 46.86
N ALA A 44 15.47 -5.99 46.74
CA ALA A 44 16.47 -6.03 45.67
C ALA A 44 15.75 -6.42 44.38
N GLY A 45 15.16 -5.44 43.68
CA GLY A 45 14.50 -5.63 42.38
C GLY A 45 15.09 -4.80 41.25
N GLY A 46 15.98 -3.83 41.54
CA GLY A 46 16.41 -2.83 40.56
C GLY A 46 17.60 -3.19 39.66
N ASP A 47 18.24 -4.35 39.86
CA ASP A 47 19.53 -4.67 39.21
C ASP A 47 19.56 -6.02 38.47
N ALA A 48 18.44 -6.74 38.40
CA ALA A 48 18.38 -8.01 37.69
C ALA A 48 18.42 -7.78 36.18
N VAL A 49 19.51 -8.23 35.57
CA VAL A 49 19.72 -8.20 34.13
C VAL A 49 19.01 -9.41 33.51
N THR A 50 18.16 -9.16 32.52
CA THR A 50 17.43 -10.21 31.77
C THR A 50 17.90 -10.23 30.33
N SER A 51 18.10 -11.43 29.79
CA SER A 51 18.41 -11.63 28.38
C SER A 51 17.10 -11.85 27.60
N PHE A 52 16.99 -11.28 26.41
CA PHE A 52 15.83 -11.43 25.52
C PHE A 52 16.30 -11.91 24.16
N GLU A 53 15.70 -12.98 23.65
CA GLU A 53 15.75 -13.33 22.24
C GLU A 53 14.72 -12.47 21.49
N VAL A 54 15.18 -11.79 20.45
CA VAL A 54 14.36 -10.97 19.56
C VAL A 54 14.40 -11.59 18.17
N THR A 55 13.22 -11.82 17.60
CA THR A 55 13.11 -12.33 16.23
C THR A 55 12.36 -11.33 15.35
N LEU A 56 12.93 -11.04 14.18
CA LEU A 56 12.32 -10.24 13.13
C LEU A 56 12.08 -11.17 11.94
N GLU A 57 10.82 -11.45 11.62
CA GLU A 57 10.44 -12.31 10.49
C GLU A 57 9.78 -11.46 9.41
N ASN A 58 10.25 -11.56 8.16
CA ASN A 58 9.57 -10.92 7.05
C ASN A 58 8.37 -11.76 6.65
N VAL A 59 7.17 -11.31 7.02
CA VAL A 59 5.89 -11.98 6.73
C VAL A 59 5.18 -11.37 5.52
N THR A 60 5.86 -10.51 4.75
CA THR A 60 5.30 -9.88 3.55
C THR A 60 4.88 -10.96 2.54
N PRO A 61 3.59 -11.04 2.17
CA PRO A 61 3.14 -12.04 1.21
C PRO A 61 3.67 -11.72 -0.20
N ALA A 62 3.95 -12.77 -0.97
CA ALA A 62 4.19 -12.62 -2.40
C ALA A 62 2.89 -12.16 -3.09
N ARG A 63 2.98 -11.07 -3.86
CA ARG A 63 1.86 -10.49 -4.61
C ARG A 63 1.94 -10.90 -6.07
N ALA A 64 0.79 -11.25 -6.65
CA ALA A 64 0.69 -11.61 -8.07
C ALA A 64 0.56 -10.37 -8.97
N TYR A 65 -0.01 -9.30 -8.44
CA TYR A 65 -0.13 -8.01 -9.11
C TYR A 65 0.73 -6.98 -8.39
N ARG A 66 1.29 -6.06 -9.16
CA ARG A 66 2.00 -4.92 -8.61
C ARG A 66 1.02 -3.92 -8.01
N VAL A 67 -0.02 -3.60 -8.78
CA VAL A 67 -1.14 -2.74 -8.36
C VAL A 67 -2.43 -3.28 -8.96
N ALA A 68 -3.53 -3.08 -8.23
CA ALA A 68 -4.90 -3.24 -8.71
C ALA A 68 -5.70 -2.03 -8.24
N GLY A 69 -6.63 -1.55 -9.06
CA GLY A 69 -7.44 -0.39 -8.69
C GLY A 69 -8.67 -0.22 -9.58
N VAL A 70 -9.61 0.59 -9.11
CA VAL A 70 -10.84 0.92 -9.85
C VAL A 70 -10.70 2.28 -10.49
N PHE A 71 -11.08 2.39 -11.77
CA PHE A 71 -11.34 3.67 -12.41
C PHE A 71 -12.86 3.83 -12.55
N ASN A 72 -13.42 4.88 -11.97
CA ASN A 72 -14.88 5.06 -11.94
C ASN A 72 -15.36 6.50 -12.01
N THR A 73 -14.45 7.48 -11.92
CA THR A 73 -14.79 8.91 -11.89
C THR A 73 -14.11 9.58 -13.07
N ALA A 74 -14.89 10.15 -13.98
CA ALA A 74 -14.37 10.82 -15.16
C ALA A 74 -13.59 12.09 -14.77
N VAL A 75 -12.58 12.44 -15.58
CA VAL A 75 -11.76 13.64 -15.37
C VAL A 75 -12.65 14.88 -15.27
N GLY A 76 -12.52 15.61 -14.17
CA GLY A 76 -13.29 16.82 -13.88
C GLY A 76 -14.63 16.58 -13.18
N GLU A 77 -15.03 15.33 -12.96
CA GLU A 77 -16.21 14.96 -12.18
C GLU A 77 -15.84 14.63 -10.72
N SER A 78 -16.82 14.66 -9.82
CA SER A 78 -16.63 14.41 -8.39
C SER A 78 -17.30 13.13 -7.87
N MET A 79 -18.08 12.46 -8.71
CA MET A 79 -18.83 11.25 -8.35
C MET A 79 -18.55 10.13 -9.35
N PRO A 80 -18.46 8.88 -8.89
CA PRO A 80 -18.38 7.73 -9.77
C PRO A 80 -19.57 7.60 -10.71
N GLY A 81 -19.35 7.11 -11.93
CA GLY A 81 -20.42 6.83 -12.88
C GLY A 81 -19.92 6.40 -14.27
N PRO A 82 -20.83 6.11 -15.20
CA PRO A 82 -20.50 5.77 -16.58
C PRO A 82 -19.74 6.90 -17.30
N LEU A 83 -18.84 6.50 -18.19
CA LEU A 83 -18.12 7.37 -19.09
C LEU A 83 -18.96 7.62 -20.34
N PHE A 84 -19.55 8.82 -20.41
CA PHE A 84 -20.28 9.30 -21.58
C PHE A 84 -19.34 9.84 -22.67
N PRO A 85 -19.84 10.09 -23.91
CA PRO A 85 -19.07 10.66 -25.01
C PRO A 85 -18.13 11.81 -24.63
N GLU A 86 -16.94 11.82 -25.23
CA GLU A 86 -15.85 12.81 -25.05
C GLU A 86 -15.23 12.88 -23.64
N LYS A 87 -15.75 12.12 -22.67
CA LYS A 87 -15.17 12.03 -21.32
C LYS A 87 -14.05 11.00 -21.28
N SER A 88 -13.17 11.14 -20.30
CA SER A 88 -12.11 10.15 -20.04
C SER A 88 -12.02 9.75 -18.57
N PHE A 89 -11.67 8.49 -18.31
CA PHE A 89 -11.04 8.08 -17.07
C PHE A 89 -9.53 8.25 -17.18
N GLU A 90 -8.88 8.58 -16.06
CA GLU A 90 -7.43 8.73 -15.99
C GLU A 90 -6.92 8.22 -14.65
N PHE A 91 -5.84 7.44 -14.67
CA PHE A 91 -5.19 6.91 -13.48
C PHE A 91 -3.70 6.69 -13.72
N ARG A 92 -2.92 6.61 -12.63
CA ARG A 92 -1.47 6.38 -12.66
C ARG A 92 -1.12 4.99 -12.16
N VAL A 93 -0.09 4.40 -12.74
CA VAL A 93 0.50 3.13 -12.31
C VAL A 93 2.02 3.20 -12.32
N GLY A 94 2.66 2.57 -11.34
CA GLY A 94 4.09 2.26 -11.38
C GLY A 94 4.33 0.91 -12.07
N ALA A 95 5.36 0.80 -12.90
CA ALA A 95 5.69 -0.43 -13.62
C ALA A 95 7.19 -0.58 -13.90
N LEU A 96 7.64 -1.80 -14.18
CA LEU A 96 8.99 -2.15 -14.61
C LEU A 96 8.94 -2.89 -15.96
N PRO A 97 10.07 -2.98 -16.68
CA PRO A 97 10.16 -3.82 -17.87
C PRO A 97 9.65 -5.25 -17.63
N GLY A 98 8.75 -5.70 -18.48
CA GLY A 98 8.06 -6.99 -18.35
C GLY A 98 6.65 -6.89 -17.76
N ASP A 99 6.29 -5.79 -17.12
CA ASP A 99 4.93 -5.56 -16.66
C ASP A 99 3.97 -5.26 -17.81
N ARG A 100 2.74 -5.72 -17.63
CA ARG A 100 1.62 -5.52 -18.53
C ARG A 100 0.42 -4.96 -17.76
N LEU A 101 -0.38 -4.17 -18.45
CA LEU A 101 -1.64 -3.61 -18.00
C LEU A 101 -2.79 -4.45 -18.56
N SER A 102 -3.67 -4.92 -17.68
CA SER A 102 -4.98 -5.44 -18.05
C SER A 102 -6.07 -4.61 -17.39
N PHE A 103 -7.18 -4.41 -18.08
CA PHE A 103 -8.35 -3.73 -17.55
C PHE A 103 -9.63 -4.31 -18.13
N THR A 104 -10.77 -4.00 -17.51
CA THR A 104 -12.11 -4.34 -18.02
C THR A 104 -13.02 -3.12 -17.91
N THR A 105 -13.86 -2.86 -18.91
CA THR A 105 -14.95 -1.86 -18.87
C THR A 105 -16.10 -2.31 -19.74
N MET A 106 -17.34 -2.19 -19.27
CA MET A 106 -18.53 -2.66 -19.99
C MET A 106 -18.76 -1.86 -21.27
N PHE A 107 -19.17 -2.55 -22.33
CA PHE A 107 -19.89 -1.94 -23.45
C PHE A 107 -21.32 -1.63 -22.96
N GLY A 108 -21.63 -0.40 -22.56
CA GLY A 108 -22.86 -0.12 -21.80
C GLY A 108 -24.18 -0.36 -22.55
N GLN A 109 -24.15 -0.72 -23.84
CA GLN A 109 -25.33 -1.01 -24.67
C GLN A 109 -25.45 -2.51 -25.00
N SER A 110 -24.96 -3.40 -24.13
CA SER A 110 -25.03 -4.86 -24.28
C SER A 110 -25.57 -5.55 -23.04
N ASN A 111 -25.76 -6.86 -23.16
CA ASN A 111 -26.10 -7.77 -22.07
C ASN A 111 -24.86 -8.04 -21.22
N ASP A 112 -23.76 -8.50 -21.80
CA ASP A 112 -22.55 -8.91 -21.06
C ASP A 112 -21.23 -8.66 -21.81
N LEU A 113 -21.22 -7.70 -22.75
CA LEU A 113 -20.01 -7.38 -23.52
C LEU A 113 -19.12 -6.37 -22.79
N PHE A 114 -17.81 -6.54 -22.93
CA PHE A 114 -16.83 -5.67 -22.28
C PHE A 114 -15.57 -5.46 -23.13
N TYR A 115 -14.93 -4.32 -22.95
CA TYR A 115 -13.62 -4.01 -23.51
C TYR A 115 -12.51 -4.43 -22.56
N ALA A 116 -11.51 -5.13 -23.10
CA ALA A 116 -10.28 -5.49 -22.41
C ALA A 116 -9.17 -5.79 -23.43
N PRO A 117 -7.89 -5.69 -23.03
CA PRO A 117 -6.81 -6.33 -23.77
C PRO A 117 -6.99 -7.85 -23.88
N ASP A 118 -6.13 -8.51 -24.66
CA ASP A 118 -6.04 -9.98 -24.60
C ASP A 118 -5.48 -10.48 -23.25
N GLY A 119 -5.47 -11.79 -23.07
CA GLY A 119 -4.98 -12.43 -21.84
C GLY A 119 -3.52 -12.11 -21.50
N ALA A 120 -2.70 -11.67 -22.46
CA ALA A 120 -1.34 -11.24 -22.17
C ALA A 120 -1.36 -9.85 -21.52
N GLY A 121 -2.25 -8.95 -21.94
CA GLY A 121 -2.29 -7.56 -21.51
C GLY A 121 -1.39 -6.64 -22.33
N ILE A 122 -1.54 -5.32 -22.13
CA ILE A 122 -0.77 -4.29 -22.83
C ILE A 122 0.59 -4.12 -22.17
N ALA A 123 1.68 -4.35 -22.90
CA ALA A 123 3.03 -4.11 -22.37
C ALA A 123 3.28 -2.63 -22.09
N LEU A 124 3.82 -2.30 -20.91
CA LEU A 124 4.17 -0.91 -20.54
C LEU A 124 5.59 -0.53 -20.97
N TYR A 125 6.40 -1.51 -21.32
CA TYR A 125 7.73 -1.34 -21.90
C TYR A 125 7.85 -2.21 -23.16
N ASP A 126 8.57 -1.71 -24.17
CA ASP A 126 8.89 -2.49 -25.36
C ASP A 126 9.97 -3.55 -25.07
N ALA A 127 10.25 -4.40 -26.06
CA ALA A 127 11.24 -5.47 -25.94
C ALA A 127 12.68 -4.98 -25.69
N SER A 128 12.96 -3.69 -25.91
CA SER A 128 14.26 -3.05 -25.60
C SER A 128 14.31 -2.44 -24.20
N GLY A 129 13.20 -2.47 -23.45
CA GLY A 129 13.07 -1.84 -22.13
C GLY A 129 12.76 -0.35 -22.19
N LYS A 130 12.33 0.19 -23.35
CA LYS A 130 11.88 1.57 -23.45
C LYS A 130 10.39 1.67 -23.07
N PRO A 131 9.97 2.68 -22.29
CA PRO A 131 8.56 2.92 -21.99
C PRO A 131 7.70 3.05 -23.27
N VAL A 132 6.57 2.35 -23.30
CA VAL A 132 5.54 2.48 -24.35
C VAL A 132 4.83 3.82 -24.19
N SER A 133 4.61 4.53 -25.30
CA SER A 133 3.93 5.83 -25.30
C SER A 133 3.06 5.99 -26.54
N GLY A 134 1.83 6.49 -26.33
CA GLY A 134 0.88 6.79 -27.39
C GLY A 134 -0.42 6.00 -27.29
N ASP A 135 -1.14 5.95 -28.40
CA ASP A 135 -2.38 5.20 -28.57
C ASP A 135 -2.08 3.69 -28.65
N VAL A 136 -2.76 2.90 -27.82
CA VAL A 136 -2.66 1.43 -27.73
C VAL A 136 -4.01 0.75 -27.94
N THR A 137 -4.97 1.46 -28.54
CA THR A 137 -6.34 0.99 -28.76
C THR A 137 -6.40 -0.25 -29.64
N ASP A 138 -5.42 -0.46 -30.52
CA ASP A 138 -5.29 -1.64 -31.38
C ASP A 138 -5.10 -2.95 -30.61
N GLN A 139 -4.76 -2.87 -29.32
CA GLN A 139 -4.65 -4.00 -28.40
C GLN A 139 -5.92 -4.25 -27.57
N VAL A 140 -6.94 -3.40 -27.72
CA VAL A 140 -8.22 -3.53 -27.00
C VAL A 140 -9.21 -4.29 -27.88
N LEU A 141 -9.91 -5.24 -27.28
CA LEU A 141 -10.84 -6.14 -27.95
C LEU A 141 -12.21 -6.05 -27.26
N LEU A 142 -13.27 -6.28 -28.04
CA LEU A 142 -14.63 -6.44 -27.52
C LEU A 142 -14.87 -7.93 -27.26
N TRP A 143 -15.09 -8.24 -25.98
CA TRP A 143 -15.31 -9.59 -25.46
C TRP A 143 -16.77 -9.77 -25.07
N ASP A 144 -17.20 -11.01 -25.14
CA ASP A 144 -18.44 -11.55 -24.62
C ASP A 144 -18.10 -12.38 -23.39
N ALA A 145 -18.76 -12.12 -22.25
CA ALA A 145 -18.48 -12.80 -20.99
C ALA A 145 -19.04 -14.24 -20.96
N GLY A 146 -20.02 -14.56 -21.81
CA GLY A 146 -20.72 -15.83 -21.82
C GLY A 146 -21.65 -16.01 -20.62
N THR A 147 -22.20 -14.93 -20.08
CA THR A 147 -23.08 -14.96 -18.90
C THR A 147 -24.55 -14.82 -19.32
N GLU A 148 -24.84 -13.93 -20.27
CA GLU A 148 -26.19 -13.70 -20.82
C GLU A 148 -26.20 -13.77 -22.35
N ALA A 149 -27.26 -14.34 -22.91
CA ALA A 149 -27.45 -14.39 -24.34
C ALA A 149 -27.60 -12.96 -24.91
N ASN A 150 -26.78 -12.62 -25.90
CA ASN A 150 -26.83 -11.31 -26.54
C ASN A 150 -28.20 -11.01 -27.15
N GLU A 151 -28.70 -9.82 -26.85
CA GLU A 151 -29.77 -9.16 -27.56
C GLU A 151 -29.19 -8.04 -28.44
N GLU A 152 -30.01 -7.52 -29.36
CA GLU A 152 -29.57 -6.47 -30.26
C GLU A 152 -28.96 -5.26 -29.51
N PRO A 153 -27.69 -4.93 -29.76
CA PRO A 153 -26.99 -3.87 -29.02
C PRO A 153 -27.74 -2.55 -29.10
N GLY A 154 -28.00 -1.93 -27.95
CA GLY A 154 -28.72 -0.66 -27.85
C GLY A 154 -30.25 -0.76 -27.88
N ALA A 155 -30.82 -1.93 -28.18
CA ALA A 155 -32.27 -2.14 -28.26
C ALA A 155 -32.80 -3.21 -27.30
N GLY A 156 -31.98 -4.18 -26.92
CA GLY A 156 -32.36 -5.30 -26.05
C GLY A 156 -32.95 -4.86 -24.69
N PRO A 157 -34.08 -5.43 -24.25
CA PRO A 157 -34.73 -5.07 -22.98
C PRO A 157 -33.96 -5.52 -21.74
N ASN A 158 -33.06 -6.50 -21.84
CA ASN A 158 -32.29 -7.04 -20.72
C ASN A 158 -30.88 -6.43 -20.61
N GLN A 159 -30.57 -5.40 -21.40
CA GLN A 159 -29.30 -4.68 -21.33
C GLN A 159 -29.33 -3.66 -20.18
N ALA A 160 -28.18 -3.39 -19.54
CA ALA A 160 -28.11 -2.57 -18.33
C ALA A 160 -28.92 -1.26 -18.33
N PRO A 161 -28.94 -0.45 -19.42
CA PRO A 161 -29.71 0.79 -19.44
C PRO A 161 -31.24 0.61 -19.46
N ARG A 162 -31.72 -0.60 -19.77
CA ARG A 162 -33.13 -0.93 -20.02
C ARG A 162 -33.69 -2.03 -19.11
N GLN A 163 -32.83 -2.82 -18.47
CA GLN A 163 -33.25 -3.91 -17.60
C GLN A 163 -33.99 -3.40 -16.35
N SER A 164 -34.95 -4.19 -15.89
CA SER A 164 -35.78 -3.85 -14.73
C SER A 164 -35.12 -4.20 -13.38
N ALA A 165 -34.16 -5.11 -13.41
CA ALA A 165 -33.28 -5.53 -12.33
C ALA A 165 -32.01 -6.14 -12.97
N PRO A 166 -30.90 -6.29 -12.22
CA PRO A 166 -29.73 -7.04 -12.69
C PRO A 166 -30.07 -8.49 -13.08
N ASN A 167 -29.33 -9.04 -14.04
CA ASN A 167 -29.31 -10.46 -14.43
C ASN A 167 -30.70 -10.98 -14.84
N THR A 168 -31.35 -10.27 -15.76
CA THR A 168 -32.74 -10.56 -16.21
C THR A 168 -32.83 -11.28 -17.55
N GLY A 169 -31.72 -11.39 -18.28
CA GLY A 169 -31.60 -12.07 -19.56
C GLY A 169 -31.66 -13.59 -19.47
N ALA A 170 -31.78 -14.24 -20.64
CA ALA A 170 -31.56 -15.68 -20.73
C ALA A 170 -30.06 -15.97 -20.63
N PRO A 171 -29.63 -17.07 -19.99
CA PRO A 171 -28.21 -17.41 -19.93
C PRO A 171 -27.65 -17.69 -21.33
N ASP A 172 -26.38 -17.36 -21.53
CA ASP A 172 -25.68 -17.68 -22.77
C ASP A 172 -25.59 -19.22 -22.96
N PRO A 173 -25.99 -19.78 -24.12
CA PRO A 173 -25.75 -21.18 -24.42
C PRO A 173 -24.26 -21.59 -24.48
N ASP A 174 -23.35 -20.66 -24.78
CA ASP A 174 -21.89 -20.81 -24.67
C ASP A 174 -21.40 -19.99 -23.48
N ASN A 175 -21.14 -20.68 -22.37
CA ASN A 175 -20.80 -20.01 -21.11
C ASN A 175 -19.33 -19.57 -21.00
N THR A 176 -18.61 -19.44 -22.13
CA THR A 176 -17.18 -19.13 -22.17
C THR A 176 -16.89 -17.69 -22.58
N VAL A 177 -15.84 -17.11 -21.97
CA VAL A 177 -15.33 -15.80 -22.37
C VAL A 177 -14.71 -15.90 -23.76
N ARG A 178 -15.21 -15.09 -24.70
CA ARG A 178 -14.84 -15.18 -26.12
C ARG A 178 -14.91 -13.82 -26.82
N LEU A 179 -14.28 -13.72 -27.99
CA LEU A 179 -14.49 -12.54 -28.83
C LEU A 179 -15.94 -12.51 -29.32
N VAL A 180 -16.53 -11.31 -29.40
CA VAL A 180 -17.87 -11.13 -29.95
C VAL A 180 -17.93 -11.65 -31.37
N GLN A 181 -18.76 -12.68 -31.58
CA GLN A 181 -18.97 -13.36 -32.85
C GLN A 181 -20.41 -13.87 -32.93
N ASP A 182 -21.35 -12.95 -33.07
CA ASP A 182 -22.76 -13.26 -33.28
C ASP A 182 -23.30 -12.56 -34.55
N ASP A 183 -24.63 -12.58 -34.73
CA ASP A 183 -25.30 -12.06 -35.92
C ASP A 183 -25.56 -10.54 -35.84
N TYR A 184 -25.15 -9.85 -34.77
CA TYR A 184 -25.33 -8.41 -34.60
C TYR A 184 -24.17 -7.59 -35.18
N THR A 185 -24.42 -6.30 -35.40
CA THR A 185 -23.40 -5.35 -35.87
C THR A 185 -22.98 -4.44 -34.73
N TYR A 186 -21.66 -4.36 -34.53
CA TYR A 186 -21.02 -3.51 -33.53
C TYR A 186 -20.18 -2.43 -34.21
N PRO A 187 -20.04 -1.25 -33.61
CA PRO A 187 -19.06 -0.26 -34.06
C PRO A 187 -17.64 -0.80 -33.94
N ALA A 188 -16.71 -0.23 -34.71
CA ALA A 188 -15.30 -0.54 -34.54
C ALA A 188 -14.83 -0.14 -33.12
N VAL A 189 -13.83 -0.83 -32.57
CA VAL A 189 -13.35 -0.56 -31.20
C VAL A 189 -12.91 0.90 -31.06
N GLU A 190 -12.14 1.40 -32.03
CA GLU A 190 -11.64 2.77 -32.08
C GLU A 190 -12.72 3.85 -32.25
N GLU A 191 -13.94 3.48 -32.68
CA GLU A 191 -15.09 4.39 -32.73
C GLU A 191 -15.77 4.55 -31.37
N VAL A 192 -15.45 3.70 -30.39
CA VAL A 192 -16.06 3.71 -29.04
C VAL A 192 -15.06 4.04 -27.95
N ILE A 193 -13.88 3.41 -27.96
CA ILE A 193 -12.89 3.54 -26.89
C ILE A 193 -11.53 3.89 -27.48
N GLN A 194 -10.85 4.86 -26.87
CA GLN A 194 -9.44 5.11 -27.09
C GLN A 194 -8.68 4.91 -25.77
N VAL A 195 -7.58 4.16 -25.83
CA VAL A 195 -6.67 3.96 -24.69
C VAL A 195 -5.31 4.52 -25.05
N THR A 196 -4.81 5.44 -24.23
CA THR A 196 -3.47 6.02 -24.39
C THR A 196 -2.61 5.79 -23.15
N VAL A 197 -1.33 5.51 -23.38
CA VAL A 197 -0.30 5.35 -22.35
C VAL A 197 0.69 6.50 -22.46
N THR A 198 0.92 7.22 -21.35
CA THR A 198 1.92 8.29 -21.26
C THR A 198 2.94 7.96 -20.18
N PRO A 199 4.21 7.70 -20.53
CA PRO A 199 5.27 7.55 -19.53
C PRO A 199 5.49 8.84 -18.74
N GLU A 200 5.70 8.69 -17.44
CA GLU A 200 6.02 9.73 -16.49
C GLU A 200 7.42 9.45 -15.88
N PRO A 201 8.07 10.44 -15.24
CA PRO A 201 9.27 10.20 -14.43
C PRO A 201 9.01 9.16 -13.33
N GLY A 202 10.07 8.47 -12.87
CA GLY A 202 9.95 7.54 -11.73
C GLY A 202 9.42 6.14 -12.07
N ASN A 203 9.49 5.71 -13.34
CA ASN A 203 8.93 4.45 -13.82
C ASN A 203 7.39 4.37 -13.66
N GLU A 204 6.73 5.49 -13.90
CA GLU A 204 5.29 5.62 -13.81
C GLU A 204 4.66 5.84 -15.18
N PHE A 205 3.37 5.56 -15.27
CA PHE A 205 2.57 5.71 -16.48
C PHE A 205 1.21 6.30 -16.13
N THR A 206 0.82 7.34 -16.87
CA THR A 206 -0.56 7.83 -16.91
C THR A 206 -1.32 7.05 -17.98
N ILE A 207 -2.37 6.35 -17.56
CA ILE A 207 -3.29 5.63 -18.43
C ILE A 207 -4.55 6.47 -18.58
N ARG A 208 -4.98 6.69 -19.82
CA ARG A 208 -6.20 7.43 -20.12
C ARG A 208 -7.09 6.61 -21.04
N ILE A 209 -8.34 6.42 -20.62
CA ILE A 209 -9.40 5.73 -21.37
C ILE A 209 -10.45 6.78 -21.75
N THR A 210 -10.66 7.02 -23.04
CA THR A 210 -11.58 8.04 -23.56
C THR A 210 -12.73 7.38 -24.29
N ASN A 211 -13.96 7.83 -24.04
CA ASN A 211 -15.12 7.44 -24.84
C ASN A 211 -15.16 8.28 -26.12
N MET A 212 -14.92 7.61 -27.25
CA MET A 212 -14.91 8.18 -28.60
C MET A 212 -16.28 8.13 -29.28
N SER A 213 -17.24 7.40 -28.70
CA SER A 213 -18.57 7.27 -29.30
C SER A 213 -19.34 8.58 -29.29
N GLU A 214 -20.23 8.71 -30.26
CA GLU A 214 -21.20 9.79 -30.38
C GLU A 214 -22.58 9.22 -30.69
N VAL A 215 -23.62 10.05 -30.68
CA VAL A 215 -24.96 9.62 -31.09
C VAL A 215 -24.90 9.21 -32.56
N GLY A 216 -25.15 7.92 -32.83
CA GLY A 216 -25.07 7.35 -34.17
C GLY A 216 -23.84 6.48 -34.42
N THR A 217 -22.92 6.37 -33.46
CA THR A 217 -21.90 5.31 -33.44
C THR A 217 -22.57 3.93 -33.41
N LEU A 218 -23.67 3.79 -32.64
CA LEU A 218 -24.50 2.59 -32.64
C LEU A 218 -25.84 2.86 -33.33
N MET A 219 -26.21 1.96 -34.24
CA MET A 219 -27.41 2.07 -35.07
C MET A 219 -28.22 0.77 -35.02
N PRO A 220 -29.02 0.55 -33.95
CA PRO A 220 -29.85 -0.64 -33.83
C PRO A 220 -30.93 -0.69 -34.92
N GLU A 221 -31.26 -1.87 -35.42
CA GLU A 221 -32.31 -2.09 -36.41
C GLU A 221 -33.68 -1.71 -35.82
N GLY A 222 -34.31 -0.69 -36.41
CA GLY A 222 -35.59 -0.19 -35.90
C GLY A 222 -35.50 0.56 -34.57
N GLY A 223 -34.29 0.78 -34.05
CA GLY A 223 -34.01 1.63 -32.89
C GLY A 223 -33.59 3.05 -33.27
N GLU A 224 -33.37 3.87 -32.24
CA GLU A 224 -32.83 5.22 -32.41
C GLU A 224 -31.29 5.19 -32.41
N PRO A 225 -30.62 6.07 -33.19
CA PRO A 225 -29.17 6.25 -33.10
C PRO A 225 -28.72 6.49 -31.66
N ALA A 226 -27.69 5.78 -31.22
CA ALA A 226 -27.21 5.83 -29.85
C ALA A 226 -25.68 6.00 -29.78
N ALA A 227 -25.22 6.58 -28.68
CA ALA A 227 -23.83 6.48 -28.25
C ALA A 227 -23.64 5.22 -27.39
N VAL A 228 -22.39 4.87 -27.12
CA VAL A 228 -22.01 3.72 -26.30
C VAL A 228 -21.29 4.22 -25.04
N PRO A 229 -22.00 4.41 -23.90
CA PRO A 229 -21.35 4.67 -22.62
C PRO A 229 -20.42 3.51 -22.23
N LEU A 230 -19.30 3.81 -21.59
CA LEU A 230 -18.44 2.81 -20.96
C LEU A 230 -18.69 2.80 -19.46
N SER A 231 -18.68 1.64 -18.80
CA SER A 231 -18.83 1.62 -17.34
C SER A 231 -17.53 1.99 -16.61
N PRO A 232 -17.59 2.26 -15.30
CA PRO A 232 -16.45 2.02 -14.42
C PRO A 232 -15.79 0.65 -14.64
N GLY A 233 -14.56 0.50 -14.21
CA GLY A 233 -13.80 -0.73 -14.44
C GLY A 233 -12.67 -0.97 -13.44
N LEU A 234 -12.08 -2.16 -13.54
CA LEU A 234 -10.89 -2.57 -12.80
C LEU A 234 -9.67 -2.52 -13.73
N PHE A 235 -8.51 -2.11 -13.21
CA PHE A 235 -7.21 -2.36 -13.81
C PHE A 235 -6.29 -3.16 -12.87
N VAL A 236 -5.35 -3.89 -13.46
CA VAL A 236 -4.24 -4.56 -12.78
C VAL A 236 -2.94 -4.40 -13.56
N VAL A 237 -1.82 -4.30 -12.85
CA VAL A 237 -0.46 -4.39 -13.43
C VAL A 237 0.19 -5.68 -12.98
N HIS A 238 0.66 -6.48 -13.92
CA HIS A 238 1.03 -7.87 -13.71
C HIS A 238 2.11 -8.34 -14.69
N THR A 239 2.69 -9.52 -14.44
CA THR A 239 3.64 -10.20 -15.34
C THR A 239 3.15 -11.56 -15.82
N MET A 240 1.98 -11.98 -15.36
CA MET A 240 1.36 -13.27 -15.69
C MET A 240 0.40 -13.16 -16.87
N ASP A 241 0.05 -14.29 -17.48
CA ASP A 241 -1.04 -14.35 -18.45
C ASP A 241 -2.39 -14.54 -17.74
N ASP A 242 -3.47 -14.14 -18.41
CA ASP A 242 -4.87 -14.29 -18.01
C ASP A 242 -5.16 -13.79 -16.57
N PRO A 243 -4.78 -12.54 -16.23
CA PRO A 243 -4.89 -12.05 -14.85
C PRO A 243 -6.34 -11.84 -14.38
N LEU A 244 -7.29 -11.61 -15.30
CA LEU A 244 -8.69 -11.28 -15.01
C LEU A 244 -9.67 -12.34 -15.55
N PHE A 245 -9.37 -12.94 -16.69
CA PHE A 245 -10.16 -13.98 -17.34
C PHE A 245 -9.27 -14.82 -18.26
N THR A 246 -9.73 -16.02 -18.64
CA THR A 246 -9.08 -16.91 -19.59
C THR A 246 -10.00 -17.18 -20.76
N VAL A 247 -9.54 -16.93 -21.98
CA VAL A 247 -10.32 -17.13 -23.21
C VAL A 247 -10.72 -18.60 -23.38
N GLY A 248 -11.99 -18.84 -23.73
CA GLY A 248 -12.55 -20.18 -23.94
C GLY A 248 -12.75 -20.98 -22.66
N GLN A 249 -12.62 -20.35 -21.48
CA GLN A 249 -13.04 -20.91 -20.21
C GLN A 249 -14.32 -20.23 -19.73
N ALA A 250 -15.05 -20.92 -18.86
CA ALA A 250 -16.20 -20.32 -18.23
C ALA A 250 -15.80 -19.05 -17.47
N TYR A 251 -16.67 -18.05 -17.47
CA TYR A 251 -16.43 -16.83 -16.71
C TYR A 251 -16.10 -17.19 -15.24
N PRO A 252 -15.01 -16.64 -14.68
CA PRO A 252 -14.62 -16.94 -13.32
C PRO A 252 -15.65 -16.37 -12.32
N ASP A 253 -15.89 -17.10 -11.22
CA ASP A 253 -16.62 -16.60 -10.04
C ASP A 253 -15.77 -15.57 -9.27
N ASN A 254 -15.40 -14.49 -9.96
CA ASN A 254 -14.52 -13.42 -9.48
C ASN A 254 -15.14 -12.03 -9.65
N GLY A 255 -16.34 -11.93 -10.21
CA GLY A 255 -17.03 -10.66 -10.46
C GLY A 255 -17.00 -10.15 -11.91
N LEU A 256 -16.43 -10.90 -12.86
CA LEU A 256 -16.46 -10.49 -14.28
C LEU A 256 -17.90 -10.32 -14.80
N GLU A 257 -18.82 -11.19 -14.41
CA GLU A 257 -20.26 -11.09 -14.73
C GLU A 257 -20.82 -9.72 -14.31
N ALA A 258 -20.67 -9.33 -13.03
CA ALA A 258 -21.15 -8.05 -12.53
C ALA A 258 -20.50 -6.84 -13.24
N GLN A 259 -19.25 -6.98 -13.69
CA GLN A 259 -18.57 -5.95 -14.47
C GLN A 259 -19.09 -5.86 -15.90
N ALA A 260 -19.37 -6.99 -16.54
CA ALA A 260 -19.78 -7.07 -17.94
C ALA A 260 -21.28 -6.84 -18.14
N GLU A 261 -22.11 -7.17 -17.15
CA GLU A 261 -23.57 -6.98 -17.19
C GLU A 261 -24.02 -5.67 -16.58
N ASP A 262 -23.47 -5.29 -15.43
CA ASP A 262 -23.95 -4.13 -14.67
C ASP A 262 -22.95 -2.96 -14.65
N GLY A 263 -21.76 -3.16 -15.23
CA GLY A 263 -20.70 -2.16 -15.17
C GLY A 263 -20.13 -1.94 -13.76
N ASN A 264 -20.20 -2.95 -12.90
CA ASN A 264 -19.79 -2.89 -11.50
C ASN A 264 -18.47 -3.65 -11.23
N PRO A 265 -17.34 -2.94 -11.05
CA PRO A 265 -16.03 -3.58 -10.86
C PRO A 265 -15.78 -4.08 -9.43
N MET A 266 -16.70 -3.89 -8.48
CA MET A 266 -16.37 -4.01 -7.06
C MET A 266 -16.00 -5.45 -6.65
N MET A 267 -16.67 -6.46 -7.19
CA MET A 267 -16.33 -7.85 -6.88
C MET A 267 -14.98 -8.26 -7.49
N LEU A 268 -14.70 -7.82 -8.73
CA LEU A 268 -13.36 -7.98 -9.34
C LEU A 268 -12.28 -7.32 -8.48
N HIS A 269 -12.55 -6.11 -7.99
CA HIS A 269 -11.65 -5.38 -7.11
C HIS A 269 -11.40 -6.14 -5.81
N GLU A 270 -12.45 -6.61 -5.13
CA GLU A 270 -12.32 -7.41 -3.90
C GLU A 270 -11.46 -8.68 -4.10
N GLY A 271 -11.55 -9.33 -5.26
CA GLY A 271 -10.70 -10.46 -5.62
C GLY A 271 -9.25 -10.09 -5.98
N ALA A 272 -9.05 -8.91 -6.59
CA ALA A 272 -7.75 -8.46 -7.06
C ALA A 272 -6.90 -7.79 -5.96
N THR A 273 -7.49 -7.00 -5.06
CA THR A 273 -6.76 -6.23 -4.04
C THR A 273 -5.86 -7.10 -3.16
N PRO A 274 -6.28 -8.27 -2.64
CA PRO A 274 -5.41 -9.12 -1.82
C PRO A 274 -4.22 -9.71 -2.61
N ARG A 275 -4.29 -9.71 -3.94
CA ARG A 275 -3.23 -10.19 -4.82
C ARG A 275 -2.27 -9.07 -5.24
N ALA A 276 -2.64 -7.81 -5.00
CA ALA A 276 -1.88 -6.63 -5.36
C ALA A 276 -1.04 -6.08 -4.19
N GLY A 277 -0.01 -5.32 -4.53
CA GLY A 277 0.74 -4.50 -3.60
C GLY A 277 2.23 -4.84 -3.53
N LEU A 278 2.89 -4.22 -2.56
CA LEU A 278 4.33 -4.32 -2.40
C LEU A 278 4.75 -5.69 -1.84
N THR A 279 5.65 -6.38 -2.54
CA THR A 279 6.48 -7.45 -1.98
C THR A 279 7.88 -6.90 -1.77
N SER A 280 8.37 -6.88 -0.54
CA SER A 280 9.65 -6.24 -0.21
C SER A 280 10.48 -7.07 0.77
N PRO A 281 11.82 -7.12 0.61
CA PRO A 281 12.69 -7.53 1.69
C PRO A 281 12.79 -6.45 2.78
N ALA A 282 13.23 -6.84 3.97
CA ALA A 282 13.78 -5.90 4.95
C ALA A 282 15.31 -5.98 4.89
N ALA A 283 16.01 -4.86 5.05
CA ALA A 283 17.47 -4.84 5.03
C ALA A 283 18.09 -5.37 6.35
N PRO A 284 19.41 -5.61 6.40
CA PRO A 284 20.14 -5.56 7.66
C PRO A 284 19.85 -4.29 8.46
N GLY A 285 19.98 -4.36 9.77
CA GLY A 285 19.62 -3.25 10.64
C GLY A 285 20.44 -3.16 11.93
N VAL A 286 20.07 -2.18 12.75
CA VAL A 286 20.65 -1.95 14.07
C VAL A 286 19.59 -2.12 15.15
N ALA A 287 19.96 -2.70 16.28
CA ALA A 287 19.17 -2.78 17.50
C ALA A 287 19.92 -2.10 18.64
N VAL A 288 19.19 -1.40 19.51
CA VAL A 288 19.71 -0.61 20.61
C VAL A 288 18.90 -0.88 21.87
N VAL A 289 19.58 -1.15 22.98
CA VAL A 289 18.98 -1.13 24.32
C VAL A 289 19.36 0.18 24.99
N HIS A 290 18.37 0.88 25.54
CA HIS A 290 18.55 2.23 26.09
C HIS A 290 17.57 2.52 27.23
N GLY A 291 17.95 3.42 28.14
CA GLY A 291 17.10 3.92 29.24
C GLY A 291 16.61 5.36 29.06
N SER A 292 17.06 6.06 28.02
CA SER A 292 16.68 7.42 27.63
C SER A 292 15.75 7.41 26.40
N GLY A 293 15.32 8.57 25.89
CA GLY A 293 14.48 8.66 24.69
C GLY A 293 15.26 8.74 23.38
N ALA A 294 14.63 8.31 22.29
CA ALA A 294 14.97 8.66 20.90
C ALA A 294 16.41 8.37 20.43
N PRO A 295 17.01 7.18 20.72
CA PRO A 295 18.40 6.91 20.33
C PRO A 295 18.60 6.92 18.80
N LEU A 296 17.60 6.51 18.02
CA LEU A 296 17.71 6.39 16.55
C LEU A 296 17.32 7.69 15.84
N PHE A 297 16.14 8.23 16.14
CA PHE A 297 15.58 9.43 15.51
C PHE A 297 14.59 10.13 16.45
N GLU A 298 14.22 11.37 16.12
CA GLU A 298 13.11 12.12 16.72
C GLU A 298 12.10 12.45 15.63
N SER A 299 10.82 12.18 15.87
CA SER A 299 9.77 12.44 14.89
C SER A 299 9.59 13.96 14.68
N GLY A 300 9.59 14.40 13.42
CA GLY A 300 9.48 15.80 13.04
C GLY A 300 10.79 16.57 13.09
N GLU A 301 11.91 15.90 13.37
CA GLU A 301 13.25 16.46 13.26
C GLU A 301 13.98 15.85 12.06
N ALA A 302 14.97 16.56 11.52
CA ALA A 302 15.81 16.07 10.44
C ALA A 302 16.67 14.87 10.88
N ASP A 303 17.13 14.06 9.91
CA ASP A 303 18.17 13.07 10.21
C ASP A 303 19.38 13.76 10.85
N ARG A 304 19.97 13.10 11.85
CA ARG A 304 21.08 13.62 12.63
C ARG A 304 22.40 13.60 11.85
N GLY A 305 22.41 13.10 10.60
CA GLY A 305 23.62 12.88 9.80
C GLY A 305 24.54 11.85 10.43
N LYS A 306 23.99 10.95 11.26
CA LYS A 306 24.74 9.90 11.98
C LYS A 306 24.56 8.53 11.34
N GLY A 307 24.00 8.46 10.13
CA GLY A 307 23.92 7.23 9.33
C GLY A 307 22.53 6.59 9.26
N LEU A 308 21.46 7.25 9.72
CA LEU A 308 20.09 6.76 9.49
C LEU A 308 19.74 6.81 8.01
N GLU A 309 20.11 7.90 7.31
CA GLU A 309 20.02 8.03 5.85
C GLU A 309 20.59 6.79 5.14
N MET A 310 21.87 6.48 5.39
CA MET A 310 22.53 5.31 4.81
C MET A 310 21.85 3.98 5.18
N LEU A 311 21.27 3.87 6.39
CA LEU A 311 20.51 2.69 6.76
C LEU A 311 19.21 2.61 5.95
N ALA A 312 18.49 3.71 5.83
CA ALA A 312 17.16 3.79 5.28
C ALA A 312 17.14 3.77 3.74
N GLU A 313 18.20 4.29 3.11
CA GLU A 313 18.34 4.35 1.64
C GLU A 313 19.14 3.18 1.06
N ASP A 314 20.16 2.69 1.78
CA ASP A 314 21.07 1.68 1.24
C ASP A 314 20.98 0.34 1.98
N GLY A 315 20.20 0.26 3.06
CA GLY A 315 20.13 -0.92 3.90
C GLY A 315 21.44 -1.22 4.64
N ASN A 316 22.30 -0.20 4.83
CA ASN A 316 23.61 -0.35 5.47
C ASN A 316 23.61 0.28 6.87
N PRO A 317 23.55 -0.54 7.95
CA PRO A 317 23.46 -0.03 9.31
C PRO A 317 24.81 0.38 9.92
N SER A 318 25.92 0.23 9.20
CA SER A 318 27.27 0.26 9.82
C SER A 318 27.60 1.63 10.43
N ALA A 319 27.34 2.71 9.70
CA ALA A 319 27.63 4.07 10.17
C ALA A 319 26.80 4.44 11.40
N LEU A 320 25.50 4.10 11.36
CA LEU A 320 24.60 4.33 12.48
C LEU A 320 25.01 3.52 13.71
N ALA A 321 25.36 2.25 13.54
CA ALA A 321 25.82 1.41 14.63
C ALA A 321 27.12 1.94 15.26
N GLU A 322 28.09 2.39 14.46
CA GLU A 322 29.33 2.99 14.96
C GLU A 322 29.07 4.28 15.76
N ALA A 323 28.18 5.15 15.26
CA ALA A 323 27.81 6.38 15.95
C ALA A 323 27.10 6.12 17.29
N LEU A 324 26.25 5.10 17.36
CA LEU A 324 25.55 4.71 18.59
C LEU A 324 26.47 4.00 19.59
N GLU A 325 27.38 3.16 19.11
CA GLU A 325 28.33 2.43 19.97
C GLU A 325 29.27 3.39 20.70
N ALA A 326 29.65 4.51 20.05
CA ALA A 326 30.44 5.57 20.67
C ALA A 326 29.75 6.25 21.88
N GLU A 327 28.43 6.12 21.99
CA GLU A 327 27.60 6.73 23.04
C GLU A 327 27.26 5.72 24.17
N VAL A 328 27.66 4.44 24.04
CA VAL A 328 27.38 3.39 25.02
C VAL A 328 28.00 3.72 26.37
N GLY A 329 27.18 3.67 27.43
CA GLY A 329 27.59 4.03 28.80
C GLY A 329 27.80 5.53 29.02
N GLY A 330 27.50 6.36 28.04
CA GLY A 330 27.54 7.82 28.12
C GLY A 330 26.25 8.43 28.69
N GLU A 331 26.12 9.76 28.54
CA GLU A 331 24.93 10.51 28.97
C GLU A 331 23.70 10.25 28.09
N SER A 332 23.92 9.66 26.92
CA SER A 332 22.88 9.23 25.98
C SER A 332 21.98 8.14 26.55
N GLY A 333 22.36 7.45 27.63
CA GLY A 333 21.58 6.35 28.21
C GLY A 333 21.52 5.08 27.36
N ILE A 334 22.42 4.91 26.38
CA ILE A 334 22.55 3.69 25.58
C ILE A 334 23.33 2.63 26.35
N SER A 335 22.77 1.43 26.44
CA SER A 335 23.34 0.29 27.18
C SER A 335 24.03 -0.72 26.27
N SER A 336 23.52 -0.94 25.05
CA SER A 336 24.17 -1.80 24.06
C SER A 336 23.66 -1.52 22.66
N VAL A 337 24.53 -1.73 21.66
CA VAL A 337 24.18 -1.68 20.23
C VAL A 337 24.53 -3.03 19.59
N LEU A 338 23.72 -3.46 18.63
CA LEU A 338 23.95 -4.68 17.86
C LEU A 338 23.55 -4.47 16.40
N VAL A 339 24.39 -4.93 15.47
CA VAL A 339 24.02 -5.08 14.06
C VAL A 339 23.48 -6.49 13.83
N TYR A 340 22.27 -6.58 13.27
CA TYR A 340 21.71 -7.84 12.78
C TYR A 340 21.69 -7.81 11.26
N ASN A 341 22.31 -8.80 10.61
CA ASN A 341 22.50 -8.77 9.17
C ASN A 341 22.47 -10.14 8.48
N THR A 342 22.42 -11.24 9.24
CA THR A 342 22.51 -12.60 8.70
C THR A 342 21.23 -13.35 9.03
N PRO A 343 20.39 -13.70 8.04
CA PRO A 343 19.18 -14.47 8.29
C PRO A 343 19.49 -15.84 8.91
N VAL A 344 18.58 -16.35 9.72
CA VAL A 344 18.68 -17.69 10.31
C VAL A 344 18.85 -18.74 9.21
N GLY A 345 19.88 -19.57 9.34
CA GLY A 345 20.23 -20.59 8.35
C GLY A 345 21.10 -20.10 7.19
N ALA A 346 21.33 -18.78 7.07
CA ALA A 346 22.29 -18.23 6.11
C ALA A 346 23.72 -18.27 6.67
N SER A 347 24.71 -18.33 5.78
CA SER A 347 26.13 -18.31 6.15
C SER A 347 26.80 -16.95 5.96
N MET A 348 26.10 -16.00 5.35
CA MET A 348 26.59 -14.67 5.00
C MET A 348 25.52 -13.60 5.28
N PRO A 349 25.93 -12.35 5.54
CA PRO A 349 25.00 -11.23 5.63
C PRO A 349 24.17 -11.05 4.37
N GLY A 350 22.92 -10.60 4.52
CA GLY A 350 22.01 -10.33 3.42
C GLY A 350 20.63 -9.85 3.88
N PRO A 351 19.78 -9.44 2.93
CA PRO A 351 18.43 -8.99 3.23
C PRO A 351 17.56 -10.10 3.80
N LEU A 352 16.58 -9.69 4.59
CA LEU A 352 15.50 -10.53 5.10
C LEU A 352 14.42 -10.67 4.01
N LEU A 353 14.54 -11.71 3.19
CA LEU A 353 13.53 -12.05 2.18
C LEU A 353 12.22 -12.54 2.84
N PRO A 354 11.06 -12.48 2.14
CA PRO A 354 9.82 -13.06 2.62
C PRO A 354 9.98 -14.51 3.14
N GLY A 355 9.46 -14.77 4.34
CA GLY A 355 9.58 -16.04 5.07
C GLY A 355 10.89 -16.25 5.82
N ALA A 356 11.88 -15.35 5.70
CA ALA A 356 13.13 -15.42 6.44
C ALA A 356 13.04 -14.71 7.80
N THR A 357 13.96 -15.06 8.70
CA THR A 357 14.01 -14.52 10.07
C THR A 357 15.42 -14.02 10.42
N PHE A 358 15.56 -12.86 11.06
CA PHE A 358 16.72 -12.52 11.89
C PHE A 358 16.42 -12.92 13.33
N SER A 359 17.39 -13.52 14.02
CA SER A 359 17.32 -13.75 15.48
C SER A 359 18.60 -13.24 16.12
N PHE A 360 18.45 -12.49 17.21
CA PHE A 360 19.55 -11.98 18.01
C PHE A 360 19.16 -11.88 19.48
N THR A 361 20.16 -11.74 20.34
CA THR A 361 19.96 -11.64 21.79
C THR A 361 20.38 -10.27 22.27
N VAL A 362 19.51 -9.63 23.05
CA VAL A 362 19.83 -8.41 23.79
C VAL A 362 19.77 -8.68 25.29
N THR A 363 20.31 -7.76 26.07
CA THR A 363 20.33 -7.85 27.53
C THR A 363 19.87 -6.51 28.10
N ALA A 364 18.94 -6.53 29.04
CA ALA A 364 18.34 -5.31 29.57
C ALA A 364 17.99 -5.40 31.06
N ARG A 365 17.82 -4.23 31.68
CA ARG A 365 17.36 -4.01 33.05
C ARG A 365 15.95 -3.39 33.05
N PRO A 366 15.18 -3.52 34.15
CA PRO A 366 13.90 -2.85 34.29
C PRO A 366 14.00 -1.35 33.97
N GLY A 367 13.08 -0.86 33.13
CA GLY A 367 13.06 0.52 32.64
C GLY A 367 13.76 0.75 31.30
N GLU A 368 14.61 -0.19 30.86
CA GLU A 368 15.22 -0.13 29.53
C GLU A 368 14.26 -0.59 28.42
N ARG A 369 14.54 -0.10 27.22
CA ARG A 369 13.72 -0.28 26.02
C ARG A 369 14.56 -0.76 24.86
N LEU A 370 13.90 -1.42 23.91
CA LEU A 370 14.47 -1.86 22.65
C LEU A 370 14.00 -0.92 21.54
N SER A 371 14.96 -0.32 20.84
CA SER A 371 14.74 0.33 19.54
C SER A 371 15.47 -0.45 18.46
N PHE A 372 14.93 -0.48 17.25
CA PHE A 372 15.63 -1.02 16.09
C PHE A 372 15.24 -0.24 14.84
N ALA A 373 16.09 -0.26 13.81
CA ALA A 373 15.79 0.26 12.48
C ALA A 373 16.27 -0.71 11.40
N SER A 374 15.45 -0.91 10.37
CA SER A 374 15.74 -1.73 9.19
C SER A 374 15.04 -1.14 7.98
N MET A 375 15.76 -0.86 6.89
CA MET A 375 15.14 -0.38 5.64
C MET A 375 14.05 -1.32 5.14
N LEU A 376 12.98 -0.73 4.60
CA LEU A 376 12.04 -1.38 3.70
C LEU A 376 12.69 -1.44 2.30
N GLY A 377 13.20 -2.58 1.88
CA GLY A 377 14.15 -2.62 0.75
C GLY A 377 13.60 -2.24 -0.65
N GLN A 378 12.32 -1.92 -0.79
CA GLN A 378 11.68 -1.50 -2.04
C GLN A 378 11.13 -0.06 -1.92
N SER A 379 11.80 0.77 -1.16
CA SER A 379 11.55 2.21 -1.02
C SER A 379 12.81 3.02 -1.27
N ASN A 380 12.64 4.34 -1.27
CA ASN A 380 13.72 5.32 -1.35
C ASN A 380 14.41 5.39 0.00
N ASP A 381 13.72 5.84 1.06
CA ASP A 381 14.30 6.04 2.40
C ASP A 381 13.38 5.55 3.54
N LEU A 382 12.45 4.64 3.25
CA LEU A 382 11.56 4.11 4.28
C LEU A 382 12.20 3.00 5.12
N PHE A 383 11.89 2.96 6.41
CA PHE A 383 12.41 1.96 7.35
C PHE A 383 11.39 1.53 8.40
N PHE A 384 11.53 0.30 8.87
CA PHE A 384 10.78 -0.25 10.00
C PHE A 384 11.45 0.14 11.31
N ALA A 385 10.68 0.72 12.23
CA ALA A 385 11.12 0.98 13.61
C ALA A 385 9.92 1.09 14.56
N PRO A 386 10.09 0.84 15.87
CA PRO A 386 9.11 1.30 16.84
C PRO A 386 9.06 2.83 16.90
N SER A 387 8.21 3.39 17.75
CA SER A 387 8.28 4.83 18.03
C SER A 387 9.64 5.23 18.59
N GLU A 388 9.96 6.52 18.55
CA GLU A 388 11.20 7.09 19.12
C GLU A 388 11.42 6.73 20.61
N GLN A 389 10.37 6.32 21.33
CA GLN A 389 10.49 5.87 22.70
C GLN A 389 11.00 4.42 22.82
N GLY A 390 10.87 3.60 21.79
CA GLY A 390 11.22 2.18 21.81
C GLY A 390 10.22 1.30 22.57
N ILE A 391 10.36 -0.01 22.38
CA ILE A 391 9.53 -1.06 22.97
C ILE A 391 10.00 -1.33 24.40
N ALA A 392 9.10 -1.27 25.37
CA ALA A 392 9.45 -1.62 26.75
C ALA A 392 9.78 -3.12 26.86
N LEU A 393 10.94 -3.46 27.43
CA LEU A 393 11.36 -4.84 27.65
C LEU A 393 10.82 -5.42 28.96
N PHE A 394 10.32 -4.56 29.84
CA PHE A 394 9.69 -4.93 31.11
C PHE A 394 8.36 -4.19 31.24
N ASP A 395 7.38 -4.84 31.86
CA ASP A 395 6.08 -4.22 32.14
C ASP A 395 6.15 -3.25 33.34
N ALA A 396 5.02 -2.62 33.68
CA ALA A 396 4.94 -1.66 34.77
C ALA A 396 5.23 -2.26 36.17
N SER A 397 5.17 -3.59 36.31
CA SER A 397 5.53 -4.31 37.53
C SER A 397 6.99 -4.74 37.58
N GLY A 398 7.73 -4.55 36.48
CA GLY A 398 9.13 -4.95 36.34
C GLY A 398 9.30 -6.38 35.84
N GLU A 399 8.23 -7.04 35.38
CA GLU A 399 8.31 -8.39 34.81
C GLU A 399 8.73 -8.34 33.32
N PRO A 400 9.58 -9.26 32.84
CA PRO A 400 9.99 -9.29 31.45
C PRO A 400 8.82 -9.47 30.47
N VAL A 401 8.77 -8.64 29.43
CA VAL A 401 7.76 -8.77 28.36
C VAL A 401 8.08 -9.98 27.49
N SER A 402 7.03 -10.71 27.09
CA SER A 402 7.13 -11.82 26.14
C SER A 402 5.95 -11.83 25.18
N GLY A 403 6.22 -12.06 23.90
CA GLY A 403 5.19 -12.26 22.88
C GLY A 403 5.43 -11.48 21.59
N ASP A 404 4.40 -11.46 20.76
CA ASP A 404 4.33 -10.68 19.53
C ASP A 404 4.14 -9.19 19.87
N VAL A 405 5.01 -8.35 19.31
CA VAL A 405 5.02 -6.89 19.49
C VAL A 405 4.93 -6.14 18.15
N SER A 406 4.50 -6.80 17.08
CA SER A 406 4.40 -6.22 15.74
C SER A 406 3.56 -4.95 15.64
N ASP A 407 2.51 -4.83 16.45
CA ASP A 407 1.65 -3.65 16.47
C ASP A 407 2.36 -2.40 17.02
N GLN A 408 3.57 -2.54 17.56
CA GLN A 408 4.42 -1.43 18.02
C GLN A 408 5.40 -0.96 16.93
N VAL A 409 5.39 -1.57 15.74
CA VAL A 409 6.29 -1.23 14.63
C VAL A 409 5.56 -0.36 13.62
N THR A 410 6.24 0.68 13.14
CA THR A 410 5.75 1.62 12.14
C THR A 410 6.70 1.64 10.94
N ILE A 411 6.19 1.98 9.76
CA ILE A 411 7.02 2.36 8.61
C ILE A 411 7.23 3.87 8.69
N TRP A 412 8.50 4.25 8.85
CA TRP A 412 8.96 5.61 8.90
C TRP A 412 9.61 5.97 7.58
N ASP A 413 9.55 7.25 7.28
CA ASP A 413 10.25 7.94 6.21
C ASP A 413 11.39 8.73 6.88
N ALA A 414 12.62 8.55 6.39
CA ALA A 414 13.79 9.21 6.98
C ALA A 414 13.83 10.72 6.69
N GLY A 415 13.07 11.17 5.69
CA GLY A 415 13.01 12.55 5.24
C GLY A 415 14.28 12.96 4.53
N THR A 416 15.00 12.04 3.91
CA THR A 416 16.26 12.32 3.22
C THR A 416 16.09 12.25 1.70
N GLU A 417 15.22 11.37 1.20
CA GLU A 417 14.97 11.19 -0.23
C GLU A 417 13.48 11.24 -0.59
N ALA A 418 13.13 11.93 -1.66
CA ALA A 418 11.75 12.02 -2.14
C ALA A 418 11.22 10.65 -2.58
N ASN A 419 10.13 10.22 -1.95
CA ASN A 419 9.49 8.94 -2.28
C ASN A 419 9.03 8.83 -3.74
N GLN A 420 9.35 7.69 -4.34
CA GLN A 420 8.87 7.23 -5.63
C GLN A 420 7.95 6.02 -5.44
N TRP A 421 7.24 5.63 -6.50
CA TRP A 421 6.31 4.50 -6.43
C TRP A 421 6.99 3.23 -5.88
N PRO A 422 6.47 2.63 -4.79
CA PRO A 422 7.13 1.51 -4.10
C PRO A 422 7.40 0.31 -5.00
N GLY A 423 8.64 -0.17 -4.98
CA GLY A 423 9.10 -1.33 -5.75
C GLY A 423 9.35 -1.08 -7.23
N VAL A 424 9.18 0.14 -7.74
CA VAL A 424 9.51 0.47 -9.14
C VAL A 424 10.36 1.72 -9.31
N GLY A 425 10.38 2.63 -8.32
CA GLY A 425 11.16 3.85 -8.37
C GLY A 425 12.62 3.58 -8.77
N PRO A 426 13.18 4.33 -9.74
CA PRO A 426 14.53 4.12 -10.24
C PRO A 426 15.62 4.40 -9.19
N ASP A 427 15.32 5.22 -8.18
CA ASP A 427 16.27 5.65 -7.16
C ASP A 427 16.17 4.81 -5.86
N GLN A 428 15.31 3.80 -5.85
CA GLN A 428 15.19 2.86 -4.73
C GLN A 428 16.39 1.90 -4.69
N ALA A 429 16.82 1.47 -3.50
CA ALA A 429 18.03 0.64 -3.29
C ALA A 429 18.31 -0.47 -4.34
N PRO A 430 17.34 -1.30 -4.76
CA PRO A 430 17.61 -2.36 -5.72
C PRO A 430 17.87 -1.89 -7.16
N ARG A 431 17.61 -0.62 -7.46
CA ARG A 431 17.59 -0.02 -8.81
C ARG A 431 18.45 1.24 -8.95
N GLN A 432 18.81 1.90 -7.84
CA GLN A 432 19.62 3.11 -7.86
C GLN A 432 20.98 2.89 -8.56
N ALA A 433 21.47 3.93 -9.23
CA ALA A 433 22.75 3.89 -9.96
C ALA A 433 23.97 3.83 -9.02
N GLY A 434 23.79 4.24 -7.77
CA GLY A 434 24.77 4.23 -6.69
C GLY A 434 24.09 4.65 -5.38
N PRO A 435 24.78 4.55 -4.24
CA PRO A 435 24.23 4.94 -2.93
C PRO A 435 23.86 6.43 -2.86
N GLN A 436 22.87 6.78 -2.04
CA GLN A 436 22.42 8.17 -1.80
C GLN A 436 22.15 8.93 -3.10
N MET A 437 21.43 8.28 -4.02
CA MET A 437 21.05 8.87 -5.30
C MET A 437 19.56 9.08 -5.29
N GLY A 438 19.12 10.30 -5.57
CA GLY A 438 17.71 10.65 -5.59
C GLY A 438 17.52 12.16 -5.52
N ALA A 439 16.27 12.62 -5.51
CA ALA A 439 15.97 14.01 -5.16
C ALA A 439 15.76 14.11 -3.65
N ASP A 440 16.24 15.18 -3.03
CA ASP A 440 16.02 15.42 -1.59
C ASP A 440 14.53 15.42 -1.24
N ASP A 441 14.20 14.87 -0.06
CA ASP A 441 12.85 14.97 0.48
C ASP A 441 12.46 16.44 0.71
N PRO A 442 11.24 16.86 0.32
CA PRO A 442 10.82 18.26 0.44
C PRO A 442 10.60 18.74 1.88
N THR A 443 10.56 17.85 2.87
CA THR A 443 10.26 18.16 4.28
C THR A 443 11.47 18.09 5.21
N ASP A 444 12.51 17.33 4.84
CA ASP A 444 13.74 17.14 5.62
C ASP A 444 13.47 16.70 7.07
N GLN A 445 12.49 15.81 7.28
CA GLN A 445 12.01 15.38 8.59
C GLN A 445 11.64 13.90 8.63
N VAL A 446 12.10 13.22 9.68
CA VAL A 446 11.70 11.85 9.99
C VAL A 446 10.22 11.82 10.41
N ARG A 447 9.41 10.99 9.75
CA ARG A 447 7.95 10.96 9.96
C ARG A 447 7.34 9.59 9.66
N PRO A 448 6.17 9.23 10.20
CA PRO A 448 5.42 8.08 9.70
C PRO A 448 5.10 8.27 8.22
N VAL A 449 5.18 7.20 7.43
CA VAL A 449 4.89 7.28 5.98
C VAL A 449 3.45 7.73 5.72
N ASP A 450 3.28 8.77 4.91
CA ASP A 450 2.00 9.34 4.45
C ASP A 450 2.19 10.08 3.11
N ASP A 451 2.68 9.35 2.10
CA ASP A 451 3.07 9.88 0.79
C ASP A 451 2.00 9.65 -0.31
N GLY A 452 0.87 9.02 0.06
CA GLY A 452 -0.22 8.68 -0.85
C GLY A 452 -0.02 7.36 -1.63
N TYR A 453 1.11 6.68 -1.49
CA TYR A 453 1.29 5.32 -2.00
C TYR A 453 0.67 4.28 -1.05
N LEU A 454 0.38 3.10 -1.59
CA LEU A 454 -0.20 2.00 -0.81
C LEU A 454 0.89 1.05 -0.34
N TYR A 455 1.01 0.91 0.98
CA TYR A 455 1.85 -0.06 1.64
C TYR A 455 0.99 -1.07 2.41
N PRO A 456 1.38 -2.36 2.48
CA PRO A 456 0.82 -3.23 3.50
C PRO A 456 1.08 -2.65 4.89
N ALA A 457 0.21 -2.95 5.86
CA ALA A 457 0.47 -2.55 7.24
C ALA A 457 1.80 -3.13 7.72
N SER A 458 2.52 -2.42 8.58
CA SER A 458 3.84 -2.85 9.09
C SER A 458 3.81 -4.28 9.66
N ASN A 459 2.78 -4.63 10.43
CA ASN A 459 2.58 -5.97 11.00
C ASN A 459 2.24 -7.07 9.97
N GLN A 460 1.88 -6.70 8.74
CA GLN A 460 1.74 -7.61 7.59
C GLN A 460 3.06 -7.77 6.81
N MET A 461 4.11 -7.04 7.19
CA MET A 461 5.42 -7.08 6.54
C MET A 461 6.51 -7.60 7.47
N LEU A 462 6.56 -7.08 8.70
CA LEU A 462 7.58 -7.42 9.69
C LEU A 462 6.93 -7.91 10.99
N LYS A 463 7.10 -9.21 11.25
CA LYS A 463 6.71 -9.81 12.51
C LYS A 463 7.83 -9.67 13.54
N VAL A 464 7.55 -9.13 14.72
CA VAL A 464 8.54 -8.95 15.78
C VAL A 464 8.09 -9.70 17.02
N THR A 465 8.92 -10.59 17.54
CA THR A 465 8.65 -11.35 18.76
C THR A 465 9.79 -11.17 19.75
N ILE A 466 9.45 -10.98 21.03
CA ILE A 466 10.39 -10.86 22.14
C ILE A 466 10.16 -12.03 23.10
N THR A 467 11.22 -12.73 23.47
CA THR A 467 11.16 -13.86 24.40
C THR A 467 12.25 -13.72 25.46
N PRO A 468 11.91 -13.57 26.75
CA PRO A 468 12.90 -13.55 27.82
C PRO A 468 13.53 -14.93 27.99
N ALA A 469 14.84 -14.96 28.21
CA ALA A 469 15.55 -16.17 28.60
C ALA A 469 15.00 -16.66 29.96
N ARG A 470 14.78 -17.97 30.06
CA ARG A 470 14.26 -18.61 31.28
C ARG A 470 15.32 -18.82 32.35
#